data_AF-A0A954UUG1-F1
#
_entry.id   AF-A0A954UUG1-F1
#
_cell.length_a   1.000
_cell.length_b   1.000
_cell.length_c   1.000
_cell.angle_alpha   90.00
_cell.angle_beta   90.00
_cell.angle_gamma   90.00
#
_symmetry.space_group_name_H-M   'P 1'
#
loop_
_entity.id
_entity.type
_entity.pdbx_description
1 polymer ?
#
loop_
_entity_poly.entity_id
_entity_poly.type
_entity_poly.pdbx_seq_one_letter_code
_entity_poly.pdbx_strand_id
1 'polypeptide(L)'
;VQAVRNLRNPAVEGCRVTVRVEWEPRVRPVSLSQALAEVNAVDDLGNPLLPEGQGSRGSEVQPGISGIELELPLSLPERKATKIASLKGRLVALVPGRLETFRFDRRLDEARGMELRKAGCTVVLDRVRKNGDLYQVQIRVRFDEARESLESHRGWIFQNEAYIVDAKGQRVANAGLEATRQSADEVGVAYLFPLKDGLDGCSFVYRSPAMILEMPVEYELKDIPLP
;
A
#
# COMPACT_ATOMS: atom_id res chain seq x y z
N VAL A 1 -17.08 2.54 -19.62
CA VAL A 1 -18.20 3.13 -18.86
C VAL A 1 -19.37 2.18 -18.92
N GLN A 2 -20.10 2.00 -17.83
CA GLN A 2 -21.30 1.16 -17.76
C GLN A 2 -22.45 1.97 -17.15
N ALA A 3 -23.65 1.85 -17.72
CA ALA A 3 -24.87 2.43 -17.18
C ALA A 3 -25.78 1.30 -16.70
N VAL A 4 -26.22 1.37 -15.44
CA VAL A 4 -27.12 0.39 -14.84
C VAL A 4 -28.45 1.07 -14.51
N ARG A 5 -29.55 0.54 -15.05
CA ARG A 5 -30.91 0.94 -14.69
C ARG A 5 -31.64 -0.22 -14.03
N ASN A 6 -32.10 -0.04 -12.81
CA ASN A 6 -32.83 -1.06 -12.09
C ASN A 6 -34.33 -0.75 -12.08
N LEU A 7 -35.07 -1.44 -12.95
CA LEU A 7 -36.51 -1.24 -13.13
C LEU A 7 -37.36 -1.64 -11.90
N ARG A 8 -36.80 -2.44 -10.98
CA ARG A 8 -37.48 -2.85 -9.73
C ARG A 8 -37.18 -1.91 -8.57
N ASN A 9 -36.00 -1.31 -8.55
CA ASN A 9 -35.62 -0.31 -7.57
C ASN A 9 -34.88 0.85 -8.26
N PRO A 10 -35.61 1.88 -8.69
CA PRO A 10 -35.04 3.06 -9.36
C PRO A 10 -34.00 3.82 -8.52
N ALA A 11 -33.94 3.58 -7.20
CA ALA A 11 -32.92 4.17 -6.32
C ALA A 11 -31.52 3.53 -6.49
N VAL A 12 -31.38 2.51 -7.33
CA VAL A 12 -30.10 1.82 -7.62
C VAL A 12 -29.71 1.98 -9.09
N GLU A 13 -30.26 3.00 -9.76
CA GLU A 13 -29.76 3.46 -11.05
C GLU A 13 -28.42 4.17 -10.86
N GLY A 14 -27.46 3.93 -11.75
CA GLY A 14 -26.14 4.56 -11.62
C GLY A 14 -25.25 4.37 -12.85
N CYS A 15 -24.22 5.19 -12.94
CA CYS A 15 -23.18 5.12 -13.95
C CYS A 15 -21.85 4.73 -13.28
N ARG A 16 -21.16 3.73 -13.82
CA ARG A 16 -19.83 3.31 -13.35
C ARG A 16 -18.78 3.66 -14.39
N VAL A 17 -17.81 4.45 -13.97
CA VAL A 17 -16.63 4.78 -14.77
C VAL A 17 -15.42 4.08 -14.16
N THR A 18 -14.84 3.14 -14.90
CA THR A 18 -13.57 2.51 -14.52
C THR A 18 -12.43 3.34 -15.05
N VAL A 19 -11.60 3.86 -14.16
CA VAL A 19 -10.37 4.59 -14.49
C VAL A 19 -9.18 3.68 -14.23
N ARG A 20 -8.40 3.42 -15.28
CA ARG A 20 -7.15 2.66 -15.17
C ARG A 20 -6.00 3.62 -14.87
N VAL A 21 -5.29 3.35 -13.78
CA VAL A 21 -4.11 4.12 -13.35
C VAL A 21 -2.90 3.22 -13.52
N GLU A 22 -1.92 3.66 -14.29
CA GLU A 22 -0.67 2.95 -14.53
C GLU A 22 0.51 3.82 -14.14
N TRP A 23 1.62 3.19 -13.76
CA TRP A 23 2.83 3.90 -13.34
C TRP A 23 4.09 3.22 -13.86
N GLU A 24 5.18 3.99 -13.92
CA GLU A 24 6.48 3.46 -14.29
C GLU A 24 7.00 2.48 -13.21
N PRO A 25 7.67 1.37 -13.58
CA PRO A 25 8.17 0.36 -12.64
C PRO A 25 9.09 0.86 -11.52
N ARG A 26 9.63 2.08 -11.64
CA ARG A 26 10.49 2.74 -10.65
C ARG A 26 9.74 3.48 -9.54
N VAL A 27 8.50 3.89 -9.77
CA VAL A 27 7.71 4.68 -8.80
C VAL A 27 7.21 3.81 -7.65
N ARG A 28 6.73 2.60 -7.96
CA ARG A 28 6.31 1.56 -7.00
C ARG A 28 5.50 2.14 -5.82
N PRO A 29 4.33 2.78 -6.07
CA PRO A 29 3.47 3.24 -4.99
C PRO A 29 3.09 2.05 -4.08
N VAL A 30 2.93 2.31 -2.78
CA VAL A 30 2.44 1.32 -1.82
C VAL A 30 0.92 1.32 -1.74
N SER A 31 0.28 2.45 -2.07
CA SER A 31 -1.17 2.54 -2.27
C SER A 31 -1.55 3.68 -3.19
N LEU A 32 -2.75 3.58 -3.75
CA LEU A 32 -3.40 4.62 -4.53
C LEU A 32 -4.83 4.77 -4.02
N SER A 33 -5.29 6.02 -3.89
CA SER A 33 -6.65 6.32 -3.46
C SER A 33 -7.23 7.53 -4.17
N GLN A 34 -8.54 7.51 -4.40
CA GLN A 34 -9.35 8.58 -4.96
C GLN A 34 -10.47 8.87 -3.97
N ALA A 35 -10.42 10.03 -3.31
CA ALA A 35 -11.56 10.50 -2.53
C ALA A 35 -12.73 10.82 -3.48
N LEU A 36 -13.92 10.27 -3.23
CA LEU A 36 -15.09 10.52 -4.09
C LEU A 36 -15.49 12.00 -4.06
N ALA A 37 -15.29 12.69 -2.94
CA ALA A 37 -15.54 14.12 -2.81
C ALA A 37 -14.64 15.00 -3.71
N GLU A 38 -13.53 14.44 -4.22
CA GLU A 38 -12.61 15.14 -5.13
C GLU A 38 -12.87 14.78 -6.60
N VAL A 39 -13.88 13.95 -6.89
CA VAL A 39 -14.30 13.61 -8.24
C VAL A 39 -15.37 14.60 -8.70
N ASN A 40 -15.15 15.21 -9.86
CA ASN A 40 -16.09 16.13 -10.49
C ASN A 40 -16.33 15.69 -11.93
N ALA A 41 -17.58 15.44 -12.29
CA ALA A 41 -17.95 15.02 -13.63
C ALA A 41 -19.12 15.83 -14.18
N VAL A 42 -19.10 16.11 -15.48
CA VAL A 42 -20.15 16.86 -16.20
C VAL A 42 -20.42 16.17 -17.54
N ASP A 43 -21.69 16.03 -17.91
CA ASP A 43 -22.09 15.50 -19.21
C ASP A 43 -22.00 16.55 -20.34
N ASP A 44 -22.29 16.16 -21.57
CA ASP A 44 -22.31 17.05 -22.75
C ASP A 44 -23.47 18.03 -22.81
N LEU A 45 -24.42 17.94 -21.87
CA LEU A 45 -25.50 18.91 -21.69
C LEU A 45 -25.20 19.93 -20.59
N GLY A 46 -24.06 19.77 -19.89
CA GLY A 46 -23.63 20.65 -18.80
C GLY A 46 -24.16 20.23 -17.42
N ASN A 47 -24.79 19.06 -17.31
CA ASN A 47 -25.33 18.57 -16.04
C ASN A 47 -24.22 17.89 -15.22
N PRO A 48 -24.16 18.12 -13.90
CA PRO A 48 -23.22 17.44 -13.03
C PRO A 48 -23.60 15.96 -12.85
N LEU A 49 -22.60 15.08 -12.93
CA LEU A 49 -22.72 13.66 -12.58
C LEU A 49 -22.10 13.47 -11.19
N LEU A 50 -22.93 13.40 -10.16
CA LEU A 50 -22.50 13.41 -8.77
C LEU A 50 -21.97 12.05 -8.33
N PRO A 51 -20.83 11.96 -7.62
CA PRO A 51 -20.36 10.70 -7.05
C PRO A 51 -21.37 10.08 -6.08
N GLU A 52 -21.58 8.76 -6.19
CA GLU A 52 -22.49 8.03 -5.30
C GLU A 52 -21.74 7.40 -4.11
N GLY A 53 -22.16 7.77 -2.90
CA GLY A 53 -21.57 7.28 -1.64
C GLY A 53 -20.52 8.22 -1.05
N GLN A 54 -19.83 7.74 -0.02
CA GLN A 54 -18.80 8.50 0.69
C GLN A 54 -17.48 7.72 0.75
N GLY A 55 -16.42 8.40 1.15
CA GLY A 55 -15.09 7.83 1.35
C GLY A 55 -14.22 7.82 0.09
N SER A 56 -13.26 6.91 0.08
CA SER A 56 -12.27 6.79 -0.98
C SER A 56 -12.39 5.45 -1.71
N ARG A 57 -11.97 5.43 -2.97
CA ARG A 57 -11.76 4.22 -3.79
C ARG A 57 -10.27 4.03 -3.97
N GLY A 58 -9.78 2.81 -3.82
CA GLY A 58 -8.34 2.58 -3.83
C GLY A 58 -7.97 1.25 -3.21
N SER A 59 -6.68 0.92 -3.28
CA SER A 59 -6.13 -0.28 -2.68
C SER A 59 -4.64 -0.12 -2.43
N GLU A 60 -4.11 -0.94 -1.52
CA GLU A 60 -2.69 -1.25 -1.48
C GLU A 60 -2.26 -1.89 -2.81
N VAL A 61 -1.05 -1.54 -3.23
CA VAL A 61 -0.44 -2.03 -4.46
C VAL A 61 0.38 -3.27 -4.11
N GLN A 62 0.15 -4.35 -4.84
CA GLN A 62 0.92 -5.58 -4.66
C GLN A 62 2.24 -5.54 -5.44
N PRO A 63 3.27 -6.27 -5.01
CA PRO A 63 4.50 -6.40 -5.80
C PRO A 63 4.22 -7.03 -7.16
N GLY A 64 4.83 -6.49 -8.22
CA GLY A 64 4.75 -7.05 -9.57
C GLY A 64 3.62 -6.54 -10.45
N ILE A 65 2.69 -5.72 -9.94
CA ILE A 65 1.72 -4.99 -10.76
C ILE A 65 2.21 -3.58 -11.10
N SER A 66 1.80 -3.07 -12.26
CA SER A 66 2.14 -1.73 -12.76
C SER A 66 0.90 -0.86 -13.05
N GLY A 67 -0.27 -1.29 -12.55
CA GLY A 67 -1.50 -0.55 -12.68
C GLY A 67 -2.62 -1.13 -11.82
N ILE A 68 -3.61 -0.28 -11.53
CA ILE A 68 -4.88 -0.67 -10.91
C ILE A 68 -6.05 -0.06 -11.66
N GLU A 69 -7.24 -0.58 -11.39
CA GLU A 69 -8.50 0.01 -11.85
C GLU A 69 -9.25 0.58 -10.65
N LEU A 70 -9.71 1.82 -10.78
CA LEU A 70 -10.56 2.51 -9.82
C LEU A 70 -11.95 2.63 -10.40
N GLU A 71 -12.95 2.11 -9.68
CA GLU A 71 -14.34 2.27 -10.07
C GLU A 71 -14.93 3.51 -9.41
N LEU A 72 -15.38 4.46 -10.24
CA LEU A 72 -16.05 5.69 -9.82
C LEU A 72 -17.55 5.54 -10.07
N PRO A 73 -18.36 5.38 -9.00
CA PRO A 73 -19.80 5.40 -9.11
C PRO A 73 -20.28 6.85 -9.20
N LEU A 74 -21.02 7.17 -10.25
CA LEU A 74 -21.59 8.48 -10.54
C LEU A 74 -23.10 8.34 -10.74
N SER A 75 -23.84 9.42 -10.49
CA SER A 75 -25.25 9.51 -10.80
C SER A 75 -25.49 9.23 -12.28
N LEU A 76 -26.60 8.57 -12.58
CA LEU A 76 -26.93 8.22 -13.95
C LEU A 76 -27.18 9.47 -14.82
N PRO A 77 -26.52 9.60 -15.98
CA PRO A 77 -26.78 10.71 -16.91
C PRO A 77 -28.20 10.71 -17.47
N GLU A 78 -28.65 11.87 -17.93
CA GLU A 78 -29.88 11.99 -18.70
C GLU A 78 -29.81 11.19 -20.01
N ARG A 79 -30.94 10.68 -20.49
CA ARG A 79 -30.99 9.87 -21.72
C ARG A 79 -30.53 10.61 -22.99
N LYS A 80 -30.57 11.94 -22.97
CA LYS A 80 -30.12 12.77 -24.09
C LYS A 80 -28.62 13.01 -24.08
N ALA A 81 -27.95 12.81 -22.94
CA ALA A 81 -26.51 12.92 -22.84
C ALA A 81 -25.86 11.80 -23.65
N THR A 82 -24.84 12.13 -24.44
CA THR A 82 -24.14 11.17 -25.30
C THR A 82 -22.73 10.88 -24.80
N LYS A 83 -22.19 11.73 -23.93
CA LYS A 83 -20.84 11.58 -23.37
C LYS A 83 -20.71 12.27 -22.02
N ILE A 84 -19.73 11.84 -21.23
CA ILE A 84 -19.18 12.61 -20.14
C ILE A 84 -18.20 13.61 -20.77
N ALA A 85 -18.56 14.88 -20.80
CA ALA A 85 -17.73 15.93 -21.41
C ALA A 85 -16.42 16.12 -20.65
N SER A 86 -16.47 16.06 -19.32
CA SER A 86 -15.30 16.19 -18.45
C SER A 86 -15.46 15.32 -17.20
N LEU A 87 -14.44 14.55 -16.88
CA LEU A 87 -14.25 13.85 -15.62
C LEU A 87 -12.91 14.27 -15.02
N LYS A 88 -12.96 14.98 -13.90
CA LYS A 88 -11.81 15.45 -13.14
C LYS A 88 -11.72 14.72 -11.82
N GLY A 89 -10.50 14.51 -11.36
CA GLY A 89 -10.24 14.05 -10.02
C GLY A 89 -8.85 14.41 -9.55
N ARG A 90 -8.67 14.28 -8.24
CA ARG A 90 -7.36 14.32 -7.59
C ARG A 90 -7.18 13.00 -6.84
N LEU A 91 -6.26 12.18 -7.33
CA LEU A 91 -5.87 10.93 -6.68
C LEU A 91 -4.65 11.16 -5.80
N VAL A 92 -4.50 10.38 -4.74
CA VAL A 92 -3.33 10.39 -3.86
C VAL A 92 -2.60 9.07 -4.00
N ALA A 93 -1.33 9.14 -4.38
CA ALA A 93 -0.41 8.02 -4.37
C ALA A 93 0.47 8.09 -3.12
N LEU A 94 0.54 7.00 -2.36
CA LEU A 94 1.55 6.84 -1.32
C LEU A 94 2.79 6.21 -1.95
N VAL A 95 3.87 6.98 -2.04
CA VAL A 95 5.09 6.57 -2.73
C VAL A 95 6.23 6.40 -1.72
N PRO A 96 6.88 5.23 -1.68
CA PRO A 96 8.00 5.03 -0.78
C PRO A 96 9.19 5.90 -1.18
N GLY A 97 9.83 6.52 -0.20
CA GLY A 97 11.09 7.22 -0.39
C GLY A 97 12.27 6.26 -0.58
N ARG A 98 13.47 6.76 -0.31
CA ARG A 98 14.70 5.94 -0.36
C ARG A 98 14.60 4.74 0.59
N LEU A 99 14.97 3.57 0.08
CA LEU A 99 15.11 2.36 0.87
C LEU A 99 16.32 2.46 1.79
N GLU A 100 16.09 2.26 3.08
CA GLU A 100 17.14 2.13 4.09
C GLU A 100 17.35 0.66 4.48
N THR A 101 18.58 0.34 4.86
CA THR A 101 18.97 -1.00 5.29
C THR A 101 19.28 -1.00 6.78
N PHE A 102 18.51 -1.75 7.55
CA PHE A 102 18.69 -1.95 8.98
C PHE A 102 19.38 -3.30 9.17
N ARG A 103 20.64 -3.26 9.58
CA ARG A 103 21.47 -4.45 9.74
C ARG A 103 21.81 -4.63 11.21
N PHE A 104 21.29 -5.70 11.79
CA PHE A 104 21.59 -6.12 13.15
C PHE A 104 22.73 -7.12 13.09
N ASP A 105 23.93 -6.61 13.31
CA ASP A 105 25.16 -7.39 13.39
C ASP A 105 25.37 -7.94 14.79
N ARG A 106 25.92 -9.16 14.85
CA ARG A 106 26.38 -9.87 16.06
C ARG A 106 25.25 -10.37 16.97
N ARG A 107 25.51 -11.53 17.58
CA ARG A 107 24.77 -12.17 18.68
C ARG A 107 23.26 -11.96 18.65
N LEU A 108 22.64 -12.39 17.55
CA LEU A 108 21.18 -12.36 17.38
C LEU A 108 20.45 -13.10 18.52
N ASP A 109 21.10 -14.08 19.12
CA ASP A 109 20.67 -14.84 20.31
C ASP A 109 20.55 -13.98 21.58
N GLU A 110 21.27 -12.85 21.65
CA GLU A 110 21.22 -11.91 22.77
C GLU A 110 20.25 -10.74 22.54
N ALA A 111 19.58 -10.68 21.39
CA ALA A 111 18.71 -9.58 21.03
C ALA A 111 17.60 -9.37 22.09
N ARG A 112 17.65 -8.20 22.73
CA ARG A 112 16.65 -7.72 23.71
C ARG A 112 16.31 -6.27 23.43
N GLY A 113 15.51 -6.02 22.40
CA GLY A 113 15.08 -4.67 22.03
C GLY A 113 16.20 -3.81 21.46
N MET A 114 17.08 -4.40 20.64
CA MET A 114 18.13 -3.64 19.95
C MET A 114 17.48 -2.70 18.93
N GLU A 115 17.79 -1.41 19.00
CA GLU A 115 17.17 -0.40 18.14
C GLU A 115 18.16 0.13 17.09
N LEU A 116 17.68 0.26 15.85
CA LEU A 116 18.34 1.01 14.79
C LEU A 116 17.36 2.04 14.22
N ARG A 117 17.79 3.30 14.18
CA ARG A 117 17.02 4.39 13.58
C ARG A 117 17.75 4.97 12.38
N LYS A 118 17.02 5.16 11.27
CA LYS A 118 17.51 5.81 10.06
C LYS A 118 16.44 6.75 9.51
N ALA A 119 16.79 8.04 9.43
CA ALA A 119 15.84 9.11 9.13
C ALA A 119 14.56 8.98 9.99
N GLY A 120 13.39 8.93 9.35
CA GLY A 120 12.09 8.85 10.01
C GLY A 120 11.64 7.44 10.42
N CYS A 121 12.49 6.42 10.31
CA CYS A 121 12.13 5.02 10.58
C CYS A 121 13.01 4.42 11.68
N THR A 122 12.35 3.86 12.70
CA THR A 122 12.96 3.09 13.78
C THR A 122 12.59 1.62 13.62
N VAL A 123 13.59 0.74 13.67
CA VAL A 123 13.41 -0.71 13.69
C VAL A 123 14.00 -1.25 14.99
N VAL A 124 13.19 -1.99 15.74
CA VAL A 124 13.59 -2.62 16.99
C VAL A 124 13.61 -4.14 16.78
N LEU A 125 14.75 -4.77 16.99
CA LEU A 125 14.88 -6.22 17.08
C LEU A 125 14.58 -6.66 18.51
N ASP A 126 13.37 -7.16 18.73
CA ASP A 126 12.88 -7.52 20.06
C ASP A 126 13.53 -8.81 20.58
N ARG A 127 13.52 -9.84 19.74
CA ARG A 127 13.96 -11.19 20.10
C ARG A 127 14.24 -12.04 18.88
N VAL A 128 15.21 -12.93 19.00
CA VAL A 128 15.37 -14.09 18.11
C VAL A 128 15.25 -15.36 18.93
N ARG A 129 14.48 -16.33 18.44
CA ARG A 129 14.31 -17.63 19.10
C ARG A 129 14.19 -18.77 18.10
N LYS A 130 14.55 -19.97 18.54
CA LYS A 130 14.23 -21.19 17.79
C LYS A 130 12.73 -21.51 17.93
N ASN A 131 12.07 -21.87 16.84
CA ASN A 131 10.67 -22.26 16.75
C ASN A 131 10.56 -23.50 15.83
N GLY A 132 10.58 -24.69 16.42
CA GLY A 132 10.73 -25.94 15.66
C GLY A 132 12.05 -25.98 14.89
N ASP A 133 11.96 -26.25 13.59
CA ASP A 133 13.11 -26.28 12.67
C ASP A 133 13.49 -24.90 12.10
N LEU A 134 12.71 -23.86 12.44
CA LEU A 134 12.94 -22.50 11.97
C LEU A 134 13.42 -21.60 13.11
N TYR A 135 14.06 -20.50 12.75
CA TYR A 135 14.36 -19.39 13.66
C TYR A 135 13.36 -18.27 13.42
N GLN A 136 12.72 -17.83 14.50
CA GLN A 136 11.81 -16.70 14.51
C GLN A 136 12.56 -15.44 14.94
N VAL A 137 12.60 -14.45 14.05
CA VAL A 137 13.17 -13.12 14.28
C VAL A 137 12.00 -12.13 14.43
N GLN A 138 11.80 -11.58 15.62
CA GLN A 138 10.72 -10.64 15.90
C GLN A 138 11.23 -9.21 15.91
N ILE A 139 10.60 -8.36 15.10
CA ILE A 139 10.89 -6.93 15.04
C ILE A 139 9.64 -6.09 15.26
N ARG A 140 9.86 -4.83 15.63
CA ARG A 140 8.87 -3.75 15.59
C ARG A 140 9.40 -2.61 14.71
N VAL A 141 8.51 -2.02 13.92
CA VAL A 141 8.82 -0.92 13.01
C VAL A 141 7.93 0.27 13.35
N ARG A 142 8.53 1.45 13.52
CA ARG A 142 7.86 2.71 13.80
C ARG A 142 8.31 3.79 12.82
N PHE A 143 7.37 4.62 12.38
CA PHE A 143 7.63 5.80 11.56
C PHE A 143 7.30 7.08 12.33
N ASP A 144 8.19 8.07 12.29
CA ASP A 144 8.02 9.34 13.02
C ASP A 144 6.79 10.14 12.51
N GLU A 145 6.53 10.08 11.20
CA GLU A 145 5.37 10.71 10.56
C GLU A 145 4.39 9.63 10.08
N ALA A 146 3.80 8.90 11.01
CA ALA A 146 2.64 8.06 10.71
C ALA A 146 1.41 8.98 10.50
N ARG A 147 1.28 9.60 9.33
CA ARG A 147 0.04 10.31 8.93
C ARG A 147 -1.13 9.33 8.93
N GLU A 148 -2.36 9.83 9.15
CA GLU A 148 -3.59 9.01 9.16
C GLU A 148 -3.73 8.11 7.91
N SER A 149 -3.25 8.59 6.76
CA SER A 149 -3.22 7.87 5.48
C SER A 149 -2.39 6.57 5.50
N LEU A 150 -1.36 6.50 6.36
CA LEU A 150 -0.53 5.32 6.53
C LEU A 150 -1.19 4.26 7.41
N GLU A 151 -2.07 4.64 8.34
CA GLU A 151 -2.71 3.70 9.28
C GLU A 151 -3.56 2.67 8.55
N SER A 152 -4.31 3.11 7.54
CA SER A 152 -5.21 2.26 6.76
C SER A 152 -4.50 1.39 5.72
N HIS A 153 -3.20 1.60 5.50
CA HIS A 153 -2.43 0.96 4.44
C HIS A 153 -1.15 0.29 4.94
N ARG A 154 -1.01 -0.01 6.25
CA ARG A 154 0.23 -0.60 6.82
C ARG A 154 0.55 -2.01 6.30
N GLY A 155 -0.32 -2.63 5.50
CA GLY A 155 -0.08 -3.93 4.90
C GLY A 155 1.20 -3.99 4.05
N TRP A 156 1.63 -2.84 3.50
CA TRP A 156 2.88 -2.74 2.75
C TRP A 156 4.12 -3.09 3.58
N ILE A 157 4.10 -2.93 4.91
CA ILE A 157 5.23 -3.30 5.80
C ILE A 157 5.53 -4.80 5.72
N PHE A 158 4.51 -5.64 5.46
CA PHE A 158 4.69 -7.08 5.28
C PHE A 158 5.33 -7.43 3.93
N GLN A 159 5.42 -6.47 3.00
CA GLN A 159 6.11 -6.62 1.73
C GLN A 159 7.59 -6.21 1.80
N ASN A 160 8.02 -5.60 2.92
CA ASN A 160 9.41 -5.20 3.10
C ASN A 160 10.35 -6.42 3.13
N GLU A 161 11.52 -6.25 2.55
CA GLU A 161 12.49 -7.32 2.41
C GLU A 161 13.20 -7.59 3.74
N ALA A 162 13.15 -8.85 4.19
CA ALA A 162 13.85 -9.31 5.38
C ALA A 162 14.62 -10.60 5.06
N TYR A 163 15.89 -10.66 5.44
CA TYR A 163 16.74 -11.82 5.21
C TYR A 163 17.83 -11.94 6.27
N ILE A 164 18.42 -13.13 6.35
CA ILE A 164 19.62 -13.36 7.15
C ILE A 164 20.83 -13.46 6.23
N VAL A 165 21.95 -12.90 6.67
CA VAL A 165 23.28 -13.20 6.14
C VAL A 165 23.90 -14.20 7.11
N ASP A 166 24.18 -15.42 6.65
CA ASP A 166 24.76 -16.46 7.50
C ASP A 166 26.26 -16.20 7.77
N ALA A 167 26.87 -17.04 8.62
CA ALA A 167 28.30 -16.94 8.96
C ALA A 167 29.24 -17.06 7.76
N LYS A 168 28.78 -17.64 6.64
CA LYS A 168 29.53 -17.78 5.38
C LYS A 168 29.29 -16.59 4.44
N GLY A 169 28.52 -15.59 4.87
CA GLY A 169 28.13 -14.43 4.08
C GLY A 169 27.01 -14.70 3.07
N GLN A 170 26.36 -15.86 3.13
CA GLN A 170 25.29 -16.22 2.19
C GLN A 170 23.95 -15.69 2.66
N ARG A 171 23.11 -15.30 1.69
CA ARG A 171 21.77 -14.81 1.96
C ARG A 171 20.80 -15.97 2.15
N VAL A 172 20.12 -15.97 3.29
CA VAL A 172 19.01 -16.87 3.62
C VAL A 172 17.70 -16.08 3.56
N ALA A 173 16.82 -16.46 2.64
CA ALA A 173 15.50 -15.84 2.49
C ALA A 173 14.56 -16.23 3.63
N ASN A 174 13.56 -15.38 3.91
CA ASN A 174 12.50 -15.71 4.84
C ASN A 174 11.61 -16.82 4.24
N ALA A 175 11.26 -17.81 5.07
CA ALA A 175 10.34 -18.89 4.71
C ALA A 175 8.87 -18.54 5.01
N GLY A 176 8.64 -17.50 5.82
CA GLY A 176 7.32 -17.04 6.20
C GLY A 176 7.39 -15.84 7.13
N LEU A 177 6.23 -15.24 7.41
CA LEU A 177 6.09 -14.17 8.38
C LEU A 177 4.74 -14.24 9.09
N GLU A 178 4.68 -13.64 10.27
CA GLU A 178 3.46 -13.47 11.07
C GLU A 178 3.39 -12.02 11.57
N ALA A 179 2.20 -11.41 11.50
CA ALA A 179 1.95 -10.13 12.16
C ALA A 179 1.82 -10.38 13.67
N THR A 180 2.63 -9.72 14.49
CA THR A 180 2.64 -9.90 15.95
C THR A 180 2.02 -8.73 16.71
N ARG A 181 1.96 -7.54 16.09
CA ARG A 181 1.31 -6.34 16.62
C ARG A 181 0.91 -5.40 15.49
N GLN A 182 -0.22 -4.72 15.66
CA GLN A 182 -0.60 -3.55 14.88
C GLN A 182 -1.17 -2.50 15.85
N SER A 183 -0.46 -1.40 16.06
CA SER A 183 -0.96 -0.21 16.77
C SER A 183 -0.97 1.01 15.82
N ALA A 184 -1.36 2.17 16.36
CA ALA A 184 -1.39 3.44 15.64
C ALA A 184 -0.01 3.97 15.21
N ASP A 185 1.08 3.46 15.78
CA ASP A 185 2.45 3.95 15.52
C ASP A 185 3.44 2.82 15.23
N GLU A 186 3.06 1.57 15.49
CA GLU A 186 4.00 0.46 15.51
C GLU A 186 3.41 -0.79 14.82
N VAL A 187 4.22 -1.42 13.98
CA VAL A 187 3.91 -2.74 13.38
C VAL A 187 4.94 -3.76 13.84
N GLY A 188 4.44 -4.84 14.44
CA GLY A 188 5.23 -5.99 14.84
C GLY A 188 5.18 -7.08 13.78
N VAL A 189 6.35 -7.60 13.41
CA VAL A 189 6.48 -8.71 12.45
C VAL A 189 7.42 -9.76 13.01
N ALA A 190 7.05 -11.03 12.88
CA ALA A 190 7.92 -12.16 13.13
C ALA A 190 8.27 -12.86 11.81
N TYR A 191 9.54 -12.86 11.44
CA TYR A 191 10.06 -13.55 10.25
C TYR A 191 10.59 -14.93 10.62
N LEU A 192 10.38 -15.91 9.74
CA LEU A 192 10.82 -17.29 9.93
C LEU A 192 11.97 -17.62 8.97
N PHE A 193 13.07 -18.17 9.49
CA PHE A 193 14.28 -18.49 8.71
C PHE A 193 14.76 -19.93 8.91
N PRO A 194 15.04 -20.68 7.82
CA PRO A 194 15.57 -22.05 7.90
C PRO A 194 17.10 -22.05 8.02
N LEU A 195 17.64 -21.76 9.21
CA LEU A 195 19.08 -21.77 9.45
C LEU A 195 19.55 -23.16 9.90
N LYS A 196 20.32 -23.84 9.03
CA LYS A 196 20.87 -25.17 9.32
C LYS A 196 22.01 -25.15 10.35
N ASP A 197 22.88 -24.16 10.22
CA ASP A 197 24.12 -24.04 11.01
C ASP A 197 23.92 -23.22 12.31
N GLY A 198 22.67 -22.84 12.62
CA GLY A 198 22.34 -22.00 13.78
C GLY A 198 22.47 -20.49 13.52
N LEU A 199 22.46 -19.69 14.59
CA LEU A 199 22.52 -18.21 14.54
C LEU A 199 23.93 -17.64 14.70
N ASP A 200 24.91 -18.46 15.09
CA ASP A 200 26.24 -17.94 15.38
C ASP A 200 26.86 -17.32 14.12
N GLY A 201 27.48 -16.16 14.28
CA GLY A 201 28.01 -15.36 13.17
C GLY A 201 26.98 -14.80 12.18
N CYS A 202 25.68 -15.01 12.38
CA CYS A 202 24.64 -14.50 11.48
C CYS A 202 24.32 -13.01 11.71
N SER A 203 23.83 -12.34 10.66
CA SER A 203 23.29 -10.98 10.73
C SER A 203 21.86 -10.95 10.20
N PHE A 204 20.97 -10.25 10.88
CA PHE A 204 19.62 -10.01 10.37
C PHE A 204 19.58 -8.67 9.60
N VAL A 205 19.00 -8.69 8.41
CA VAL A 205 18.86 -7.52 7.55
C VAL A 205 17.40 -7.29 7.24
N TYR A 206 16.94 -6.08 7.50
CA TYR A 206 15.62 -5.58 7.15
C TYR A 206 15.74 -4.34 6.28
N ARG A 207 14.97 -4.26 5.20
CA ARG A 207 14.97 -3.12 4.29
C ARG A 207 13.58 -2.52 4.21
N SER A 208 13.50 -1.24 4.54
CA SER A 208 12.26 -0.46 4.52
C SER A 208 12.54 0.93 3.96
N PRO A 209 11.59 1.55 3.24
CA PRO A 209 11.59 3.00 3.07
C PRO A 209 11.68 3.68 4.43
N ALA A 210 12.41 4.78 4.54
CA ALA A 210 12.47 5.56 5.78
C ALA A 210 11.41 6.66 5.86
N MET A 211 10.68 6.88 4.76
CA MET A 211 9.58 7.83 4.65
C MET A 211 8.61 7.37 3.55
N ILE A 212 7.34 7.75 3.68
CA ILE A 212 6.33 7.59 2.64
C ILE A 212 5.82 8.99 2.28
N LEU A 213 5.80 9.29 0.99
CA LEU A 213 5.38 10.57 0.45
C LEU A 213 3.93 10.47 -0.04
N GLU A 214 3.10 11.43 0.35
CA GLU A 214 1.79 11.66 -0.26
C GLU A 214 1.98 12.49 -1.53
N MET A 215 1.72 11.87 -2.68
CA MET A 215 1.83 12.52 -3.98
C MET A 215 0.42 12.71 -4.56
N PRO A 216 -0.15 13.93 -4.52
CA PRO A 216 -1.39 14.23 -5.21
C PRO A 216 -1.15 14.26 -6.72
N VAL A 217 -2.06 13.63 -7.48
CA VAL A 217 -2.03 13.62 -8.94
C VAL A 217 -3.41 14.06 -9.43
N GLU A 218 -3.43 15.21 -10.09
CA GLU A 218 -4.64 15.73 -10.73
C GLU A 218 -4.79 15.13 -12.13
N TYR A 219 -6.02 14.82 -12.52
CA TYR A 219 -6.33 14.36 -13.87
C TYR A 219 -7.61 14.97 -14.40
N GLU A 220 -7.69 15.03 -15.73
CA GLU A 220 -8.89 15.37 -16.48
C GLU A 220 -8.99 14.43 -17.69
N LEU A 221 -10.08 13.68 -17.76
CA LEU A 221 -10.47 12.87 -18.91
C LEU A 221 -11.65 13.56 -19.60
N LYS A 222 -11.60 13.67 -20.93
CA LYS A 222 -12.60 14.38 -21.72
C LYS A 222 -13.26 13.46 -22.71
N ASP A 223 -14.47 13.86 -23.10
CA ASP A 223 -15.21 13.27 -24.21
C ASP A 223 -15.38 11.74 -24.10
N ILE A 224 -15.72 11.25 -22.90
CA ILE A 224 -15.89 9.82 -22.63
C ILE A 224 -17.27 9.39 -23.15
N PRO A 225 -17.38 8.53 -24.17
CA PRO A 225 -18.68 8.12 -24.71
C PRO A 225 -19.52 7.42 -23.63
N LEU A 226 -20.80 7.78 -23.56
CA LEU A 226 -21.77 7.02 -22.79
C LEU A 226 -22.23 5.80 -23.61
N PRO A 227 -22.50 4.66 -22.95
CA PRO A 227 -22.99 3.46 -23.62
C PRO A 227 -24.41 3.60 -24.17
#